data_AF-A0A6F8ZQT3-F1
#
_entry.id   AF-A0A6F8ZQT3-F1
#
_cell.length_a   1.000
_cell.length_b   1.000
_cell.length_c   1.000
_cell.angle_alpha   90.00
_cell.angle_beta   90.00
_cell.angle_gamma   90.00
#
_symmetry.space_group_name_H-M   'P 1'
#
loop_
_entity.id
_entity.type
_entity.pdbx_description
1 polymer ?
#
loop_
_entity_poly.entity_id
_entity_poly.type
_entity_poly.pdbx_seq_one_letter_code
_entity_poly.pdbx_strand_id
1 'polypeptide(L)'
;MAKDDSNFDHRDVRVCQKGCGLLLQTDIVQGDHCCLDALRMLNDALQERSATLEHEARMQQLRWVRRKQSLLAQVSSLQSEAQLTALKYQRKLHQYMLNINNIAKQVIGYYKLRV
;
A
#
# COMPACT_ATOMS: atom_id res chain seq x y z
N MET A 1 -14.37 28.26 15.34
CA MET A 1 -15.77 28.11 15.83
C MET A 1 -16.39 27.00 15.01
N ALA A 2 -16.20 25.74 15.39
CA ALA A 2 -17.04 24.96 16.32
C ALA A 2 -18.38 24.57 15.69
N LYS A 3 -18.51 23.28 15.35
CA LYS A 3 -19.74 22.48 15.42
C LYS A 3 -19.38 21.00 15.20
N ASP A 4 -18.91 20.38 16.28
CA ASP A 4 -18.95 18.93 16.45
C ASP A 4 -20.39 18.56 16.84
N ASP A 5 -21.20 18.10 15.89
CA ASP A 5 -22.49 17.47 16.18
C ASP A 5 -22.26 15.97 16.38
N SER A 6 -21.48 15.65 17.41
CA SER A 6 -21.37 14.31 17.97
C SER A 6 -22.65 14.04 18.76
N ASN A 7 -23.71 13.66 18.05
CA ASN A 7 -24.93 13.11 18.63
C ASN A 7 -24.61 11.71 19.18
N PHE A 8 -23.94 11.64 20.34
CA PHE A 8 -23.86 10.43 21.13
C PHE A 8 -25.25 10.20 21.72
N ASP A 9 -25.99 9.36 21.02
CA ASP A 9 -27.23 8.75 21.49
C ASP A 9 -26.87 7.89 22.72
N HIS A 10 -26.91 8.52 23.90
CA HIS A 10 -26.75 7.87 25.20
C HIS A 10 -27.97 6.97 25.44
N ARG A 11 -28.04 5.83 24.74
CA ARG A 11 -28.99 4.77 25.10
C ARG A 11 -28.62 4.33 26.50
N ASP A 12 -29.58 4.35 27.42
CA ASP A 12 -29.41 3.94 28.81
C ASP A 12 -29.03 2.46 28.87
N VAL A 13 -27.75 2.15 28.73
CA VAL A 13 -27.29 0.78 28.72
C VAL A 13 -27.28 0.25 30.15
N ARG A 14 -28.29 -0.54 30.51
CA ARG A 14 -28.37 -1.17 31.83
C ARG A 14 -27.65 -2.52 31.80
N VAL A 15 -26.85 -2.76 32.84
CA VAL A 15 -26.19 -4.06 33.08
C VAL A 15 -27.19 -5.01 33.74
N CYS A 16 -27.21 -6.28 33.32
CA CYS A 16 -28.00 -7.33 33.95
C CYS A 16 -27.75 -7.41 35.48
N GLN A 17 -28.79 -7.18 36.27
CA GLN A 17 -28.74 -7.21 37.74
C GLN A 17 -28.63 -8.63 38.33
N LYS A 18 -28.87 -9.68 37.53
CA LYS A 18 -28.65 -11.09 37.92
C LYS A 18 -27.19 -11.53 37.82
N GLY A 19 -26.25 -10.61 37.56
CA GLY A 19 -24.81 -10.86 37.56
C GLY A 19 -24.22 -11.27 36.21
N CYS A 20 -24.99 -11.24 35.11
CA CYS A 20 -24.49 -11.65 33.79
C CYS A 20 -23.62 -10.60 33.08
N GLY A 21 -23.52 -9.37 33.59
CA GLY A 21 -22.63 -8.33 33.07
C GLY A 21 -22.99 -7.76 31.68
N LEU A 22 -24.09 -8.23 31.07
CA LEU A 22 -24.48 -7.88 29.71
C LEU A 22 -25.22 -6.56 29.64
N LEU A 23 -24.89 -5.80 28.60
CA LEU A 23 -25.51 -4.55 28.21
C LEU A 23 -26.82 -4.86 27.47
N LEU A 24 -27.97 -4.60 28.10
CA LEU A 24 -29.28 -4.82 27.50
C LEU A 24 -29.76 -3.51 26.85
N GLN A 25 -30.14 -3.57 25.57
CA GLN A 25 -30.89 -2.47 24.96
C GLN A 25 -32.26 -2.38 25.65
N THR A 26 -32.54 -1.21 26.22
CA THR A 26 -33.73 -0.91 27.00
C THR A 26 -34.98 -1.04 26.16
N ASP A 27 -35.78 -2.07 26.46
CA ASP A 27 -37.25 -2.06 26.53
C ASP A 27 -37.78 -3.37 27.17
N ILE A 28 -37.19 -3.77 28.29
CA ILE A 28 -37.73 -4.85 29.14
C ILE A 28 -38.06 -4.22 30.49
N VAL A 29 -39.13 -3.44 30.48
CA VAL A 29 -39.83 -3.02 31.69
C VAL A 29 -40.23 -4.30 32.42
N GLN A 30 -39.67 -4.50 33.62
CA GLN A 30 -40.11 -5.47 34.63
C GLN A 30 -40.34 -6.92 34.15
N GLY A 31 -39.34 -7.78 34.37
CA GLY A 31 -39.63 -9.22 34.55
C GLY A 31 -38.59 -10.15 33.95
N ASP A 32 -38.58 -10.30 32.63
CA ASP A 32 -37.85 -11.39 31.98
C ASP A 32 -37.03 -10.90 30.78
N HIS A 33 -35.72 -10.78 30.97
CA HIS A 33 -34.77 -10.66 29.86
C HIS A 33 -34.01 -11.97 29.72
N CYS A 34 -33.86 -12.47 28.49
CA CYS A 34 -33.08 -13.65 28.21
C CYS A 34 -31.61 -13.26 27.97
N CYS A 35 -30.77 -13.35 29.00
CA CYS A 35 -29.33 -13.08 28.89
C CYS A 35 -28.66 -13.91 27.78
N LEU A 36 -29.18 -15.10 27.49
CA LEU A 36 -28.68 -15.96 26.41
C LEU A 36 -28.94 -15.34 25.03
N ASP A 37 -30.08 -14.70 24.82
CA ASP A 37 -30.38 -14.07 23.52
C ASP A 37 -29.58 -12.78 23.33
N ALA A 38 -29.38 -12.00 24.40
CA ALA A 38 -28.46 -10.86 24.38
C ALA A 38 -27.01 -11.29 24.07
N LEU A 39 -26.55 -12.42 24.65
CA LEU A 39 -25.24 -12.99 24.34
C LEU A 39 -25.14 -13.48 22.90
N ARG A 40 -26.17 -14.17 22.39
CA ARG A 40 -26.21 -14.63 20.99
C ARG A 40 -26.13 -13.45 20.05
N MET A 41 -26.97 -12.44 20.23
CA MET A 41 -26.95 -11.21 19.42
C MET A 41 -25.58 -10.52 19.45
N LEU A 42 -24.96 -10.40 20.63
CA LEU A 42 -23.63 -9.80 20.74
C LEU A 42 -22.57 -10.66 20.03
N ASN A 43 -22.64 -11.98 20.16
CA ASN A 43 -21.71 -12.89 19.49
C ASN A 43 -21.87 -12.79 17.98
N ASP A 44 -23.10 -12.82 17.47
CA ASP A 44 -23.40 -12.69 16.04
C ASP A 44 -22.89 -11.35 15.50
N ALA A 45 -23.11 -10.23 16.22
CA ALA A 45 -22.59 -8.92 15.85
C ALA A 45 -21.06 -8.87 15.85
N LEU A 46 -20.41 -9.51 16.83
CA LEU A 46 -18.95 -9.61 16.88
C LEU A 46 -18.39 -10.49 15.76
N GLN A 47 -19.08 -11.58 15.41
CA GLN A 47 -18.70 -12.46 14.30
C GLN A 47 -18.82 -11.74 12.97
N GLU A 48 -19.92 -11.02 12.73
CA GLU A 48 -20.09 -10.19 11.53
C GLU A 48 -19.01 -9.12 11.44
N ARG A 49 -18.73 -8.43 12.56
CA ARG A 49 -17.64 -7.45 12.62
C ARG A 49 -16.27 -8.08 12.35
N SER A 50 -16.01 -9.28 12.84
CA SER A 50 -14.76 -10.01 12.55
C SER A 50 -14.66 -10.34 11.06
N ALA A 51 -15.74 -10.89 10.48
CA ALA A 51 -15.77 -11.28 9.07
C ALA A 51 -15.57 -10.08 8.12
N THR A 52 -16.18 -8.94 8.43
CA THR A 52 -16.01 -7.69 7.69
C THR A 52 -14.58 -7.18 7.77
N LEU A 53 -14.00 -7.10 8.97
CA LEU A 53 -12.60 -6.68 9.16
C LEU A 53 -11.61 -7.60 8.44
N GLU A 54 -11.82 -8.92 8.51
CA GLU A 54 -11.00 -9.87 7.79
C GLU A 54 -11.12 -9.71 6.27
N HIS A 55 -12.33 -9.49 5.76
CA HIS A 55 -12.56 -9.24 4.34
C HIS A 55 -11.85 -7.96 3.90
N GLU A 56 -12.00 -6.87 4.64
CA GLU A 56 -11.31 -5.60 4.38
C GLU A 56 -9.79 -5.77 4.39
N ALA A 57 -9.24 -6.48 5.38
CA ALA A 57 -7.81 -6.77 5.47
C ALA A 57 -7.31 -7.55 4.25
N ARG A 58 -8.03 -8.61 3.84
CA ARG A 58 -7.72 -9.36 2.61
C ARG A 58 -7.75 -8.47 1.36
N MET A 59 -8.77 -7.62 1.24
CA MET A 59 -8.89 -6.70 0.10
C MET A 59 -7.78 -5.65 0.08
N GLN A 60 -7.39 -5.11 1.24
CA GLN A 60 -6.24 -4.21 1.35
C GLN A 60 -4.95 -4.94 0.97
N GLN A 61 -4.73 -6.15 1.47
CA GLN A 61 -3.55 -6.94 1.12
C GLN A 61 -3.44 -7.16 -0.40
N LEU A 62 -4.53 -7.52 -1.07
CA LEU A 62 -4.55 -7.67 -2.52
C LEU A 62 -4.22 -6.36 -3.25
N ARG A 63 -4.75 -5.22 -2.80
CA ARG A 63 -4.42 -3.89 -3.35
C ARG A 63 -2.93 -3.58 -3.18
N TRP A 64 -2.36 -3.83 -2.00
CA TRP A 64 -0.96 -3.58 -1.71
C TRP A 64 -0.04 -4.48 -2.54
N VAL A 65 -0.37 -5.76 -2.70
CA VAL A 65 0.40 -6.70 -3.53
C VAL A 65 0.41 -6.26 -4.99
N ARG A 66 -0.75 -5.91 -5.57
CA ARG A 66 -0.82 -5.40 -6.95
C ARG A 66 -0.02 -4.12 -7.13
N ARG A 67 -0.13 -3.19 -6.18
CA ARG A 67 0.65 -1.93 -6.21
C ARG A 67 2.14 -2.20 -6.11
N LYS A 68 2.57 -3.09 -5.21
CA LYS A 68 3.98 -3.49 -5.06
C LYS A 68 4.51 -4.10 -6.34
N GLN A 69 3.77 -5.02 -6.96
CA GLN A 69 4.16 -5.65 -8.23
C GLN A 69 4.29 -4.61 -9.36
N SER A 70 3.33 -3.70 -9.48
CA SER A 70 3.39 -2.61 -10.47
C SER A 70 4.60 -1.70 -10.26
N LEU A 71 4.88 -1.31 -9.00
CA LEU A 71 6.04 -0.48 -8.68
C LEU A 71 7.36 -1.21 -8.96
N LEU A 72 7.45 -2.50 -8.62
CA LEU A 72 8.63 -3.31 -8.94
C LEU A 72 8.84 -3.40 -10.46
N ALA A 73 7.79 -3.61 -11.25
CA ALA A 73 7.89 -3.62 -12.70
C ALA A 73 8.38 -2.27 -13.27
N GLN A 74 7.88 -1.15 -12.72
CA GLN A 74 8.34 0.19 -13.12
C GLN A 74 9.81 0.42 -12.80
N VAL A 75 10.26 0.06 -11.59
CA VAL A 75 11.67 0.17 -11.19
C VAL A 75 12.56 -0.68 -12.09
N SER A 76 12.17 -1.91 -12.38
CA SER A 76 12.92 -2.79 -13.29
C SER A 76 12.99 -2.27 -14.72
N SER A 77 11.91 -1.63 -15.21
CA SER A 77 11.90 -0.97 -16.53
C SER A 77 12.90 0.19 -16.57
N LEU A 78 12.84 1.09 -15.58
CA LEU A 78 13.74 2.24 -15.49
C LEU A 78 15.20 1.80 -15.36
N GLN A 79 15.47 0.74 -14.59
CA GLN A 79 16.82 0.20 -14.47
C GLN A 79 17.32 -0.35 -15.81
N SER A 80 16.48 -1.08 -16.53
CA SER A 80 16.81 -1.59 -17.88
C SER A 80 17.08 -0.46 -18.86
N GLU A 81 16.25 0.59 -18.85
CA GLU A 81 16.42 1.78 -19.68
C GLU A 81 17.73 2.52 -19.37
N ALA A 82 18.05 2.69 -18.08
CA ALA A 82 19.29 3.31 -17.65
C ALA A 82 20.52 2.50 -18.12
N GLN A 83 20.48 1.17 -18.00
CA GLN A 83 21.54 0.28 -18.48
C GLN A 83 21.72 0.36 -20.00
N LEU A 84 20.63 0.29 -20.77
CA LEU A 84 20.67 0.43 -22.22
C LEU A 84 21.23 1.80 -22.64
N THR A 85 20.86 2.85 -21.91
CA THR A 85 21.34 4.21 -22.15
C THR A 85 22.84 4.32 -21.87
N ALA A 86 23.32 3.74 -20.77
CA ALA A 86 24.75 3.68 -20.45
C ALA A 86 25.54 2.96 -21.55
N LEU A 87 25.06 1.81 -22.03
CA LEU A 87 25.70 1.07 -23.13
C LEU A 87 25.74 1.88 -24.43
N LYS A 88 24.67 2.61 -24.76
CA LYS A 88 24.64 3.51 -25.93
C LYS A 88 25.71 4.60 -25.82
N TYR A 89 25.84 5.23 -24.64
CA TYR A 89 26.87 6.25 -24.41
C TYR A 89 28.28 5.66 -24.50
N GLN A 90 28.52 4.49 -23.90
CA GLN A 90 29.81 3.81 -24.00
C GLN A 90 30.20 3.53 -25.46
N ARG A 91 29.25 3.02 -26.27
CA ARG A 91 29.48 2.78 -27.70
C ARG A 91 29.81 4.06 -28.45
N LYS A 92 29.05 5.14 -28.20
CA LYS A 92 29.25 6.44 -28.85
C LYS A 92 30.61 7.06 -28.47
N LEU A 93 30.99 6.96 -27.20
CA LEU A 93 32.30 7.38 -26.71
C LEU A 93 33.43 6.62 -27.39
N HIS A 94 33.30 5.29 -27.50
CA HIS A 94 34.27 4.45 -28.19
C HIS A 94 34.44 4.87 -29.65
N GLN A 95 33.33 5.14 -30.37
CA GLN A 95 33.39 5.64 -31.74
C GLN A 95 34.12 6.98 -31.85
N TYR A 96 33.85 7.92 -30.93
CA TYR A 96 34.56 9.20 -30.92
C TYR A 96 36.06 9.02 -30.67
N MET A 97 36.44 8.14 -29.75
CA MET A 97 37.85 7.83 -29.49
C MET A 97 38.54 7.25 -30.74
N LEU A 98 37.89 6.34 -31.47
CA LEU A 98 38.44 5.80 -32.71
C LEU A 98 38.64 6.89 -33.76
N ASN A 99 37.66 7.79 -33.92
CA ASN A 99 37.75 8.91 -34.87
C ASN A 99 38.89 9.87 -34.50
N ILE A 100 39.00 10.25 -33.22
CA ILE A 100 40.09 11.11 -32.72
C ILE A 100 41.45 10.45 -32.97
N ASN A 101 41.58 9.15 -32.66
CA ASN A 101 42.82 8.41 -32.90
C ASN A 101 43.19 8.35 -34.38
N ASN A 102 42.22 8.19 -35.28
CA ASN A 102 42.46 8.20 -36.72
C ASN A 102 42.96 9.58 -37.18
N ILE A 103 42.28 10.66 -36.78
CA ILE A 103 42.71 12.03 -37.08
C ILE A 103 44.12 12.29 -36.54
N ALA A 104 44.40 11.92 -35.29
CA ALA A 104 45.72 12.07 -34.68
C ALA A 104 46.81 11.35 -35.49
N LYS A 105 46.56 10.10 -35.93
CA LYS A 105 47.48 9.34 -36.79
C LYS A 105 47.72 10.03 -38.13
N GLN A 106 46.66 10.54 -38.77
CA GLN A 106 46.78 11.27 -40.03
C GLN A 106 47.65 12.53 -39.86
N VAL A 107 47.34 13.36 -38.85
CA VAL A 107 48.11 14.58 -38.55
C VAL A 107 49.59 14.25 -38.31
N ILE A 108 49.89 13.25 -37.47
CA ILE A 108 51.28 12.81 -37.21
C ILE A 108 51.94 12.32 -38.51
N GLY A 109 51.23 11.56 -39.33
CA GLY A 109 51.72 11.10 -40.64
C GLY A 109 52.08 12.26 -41.57
N TYR A 110 51.23 13.30 -41.64
CA TYR A 110 51.50 14.50 -42.43
C TYR A 110 52.74 15.26 -41.93
N TYR A 111 52.94 15.37 -40.62
CA TYR A 111 54.15 16.02 -40.07
C TYR A 111 55.42 15.22 -40.39
N LYS A 112 55.37 13.88 -40.35
CA LYS A 112 56.52 13.01 -40.68
C LYS A 112 56.91 13.01 -42.16
N LEU A 113 56.00 13.36 -43.06
CA LEU A 113 56.26 13.45 -44.51
C LEU A 113 56.79 14.83 -44.94
N ARG A 114 56.73 15.83 -44.05
CA ARG A 114 57.12 17.23 -44.33
C ARG A 114 58.46 17.65 -43.71
N VAL A 115 59.03 16.82 -42.84
CA VAL A 115 60.37 16.94 -42.26
C VAL A 115 61.28 15.96 -42.99
#